data_AF-A0A1C6SFZ9-F1
#
_entry.id   AF-A0A1C6SFZ9-F1
#
_cell.length_a   1.000
_cell.length_b   1.000
_cell.length_c   1.000
_cell.angle_alpha   90.00
_cell.angle_beta   90.00
_cell.angle_gamma   90.00
#
_symmetry.space_group_name_H-M   'P 1'
#
loop_
_entity.id
_entity.type
_entity.pdbx_description
1 polymer ?
#
loop_
_entity_poly.entity_id
_entity_poly.type
_entity_poly.pdbx_seq_one_letter_code
_entity_poly.pdbx_strand_id
1 'polypeptide(L)'
;MATLPTAVAQRGGGYGRLLVGEFRILIQGVSRWWWAGALLITVLGLVMPFGGVILVILPLSWVWPVLVWSRLGTQRYEYGVDAILGAYPWARRRLIAEWAAGVVLTALTGIAPAVRMLAVADRPGLAAWVAGALFIPSLALALGVLSRTHRLFQAIFVMWWYAAVNGIVFLDFMGTARSGGEPAGPSPLLFGGAAVILVVLTFVVGSLRRNART
;
A
#
# COMPACT_ATOMS: atom_id res chain seq x y z
N MET A 1 -17.44 18.52 -46.27
CA MET A 1 -16.19 18.40 -45.49
C MET A 1 -16.55 18.52 -44.01
N ALA A 2 -16.53 17.42 -43.26
CA ALA A 2 -16.84 17.43 -41.83
C ALA A 2 -15.61 17.89 -41.04
N THR A 3 -15.71 19.03 -40.37
CA THR A 3 -14.65 19.55 -39.49
C THR A 3 -14.62 18.72 -38.21
N LEU A 4 -13.54 17.96 -38.00
CA LEU A 4 -13.32 17.25 -36.74
C LEU A 4 -13.23 18.26 -35.59
N PRO A 5 -13.89 18.01 -34.45
CA PRO A 5 -13.82 18.91 -33.31
C PRO A 5 -12.39 18.96 -32.77
N THR A 6 -11.74 20.12 -32.89
CA THR A 6 -10.45 20.46 -32.32
C THR A 6 -10.61 20.77 -30.82
N ALA A 7 -11.07 19.79 -30.05
CA ALA A 7 -11.01 19.87 -28.60
C ALA A 7 -9.53 19.81 -28.20
N VAL A 8 -8.94 20.97 -27.93
CA VAL A 8 -7.59 21.07 -27.35
C VAL A 8 -7.60 20.27 -26.06
N ALA A 9 -6.83 19.17 -26.03
CA ALA A 9 -6.68 18.36 -24.84
C ALA A 9 -6.12 19.25 -23.71
N GLN A 10 -6.99 19.71 -22.82
CA GLN A 10 -6.60 20.46 -21.63
C GLN A 10 -5.76 19.54 -20.74
N ARG A 11 -4.43 19.66 -20.87
CA ARG A 11 -3.45 19.06 -19.96
C ARG A 11 -3.44 19.82 -18.63
N GLY A 12 -4.56 19.82 -17.91
CA GLY A 12 -4.67 20.42 -16.58
C GLY A 12 -4.41 19.37 -15.50
N GLY A 13 -3.32 19.52 -14.73
CA GLY A 13 -3.15 18.96 -13.37
C GLY A 13 -3.60 17.51 -13.09
N GLY A 14 -3.62 16.62 -14.09
CA GLY A 14 -4.44 15.40 -14.08
C GLY A 14 -4.02 14.31 -13.08
N TYR A 15 -2.78 14.35 -12.57
CA TYR A 15 -2.29 13.31 -11.66
C TYR A 15 -3.00 13.31 -10.31
N GLY A 16 -3.27 14.48 -9.73
CA GLY A 16 -4.01 14.58 -8.46
C GLY A 16 -5.44 14.07 -8.59
N ARG A 17 -6.14 14.44 -9.67
CA ARG A 17 -7.49 13.93 -9.97
C ARG A 17 -7.49 12.42 -10.22
N LEU A 18 -6.46 11.90 -10.87
CA LEU A 18 -6.28 10.46 -11.09
C LEU A 18 -6.07 9.72 -9.76
N LEU A 19 -5.22 10.26 -8.88
CA LEU A 19 -4.96 9.69 -7.55
C LEU A 19 -6.22 9.71 -6.68
N VAL A 20 -6.95 10.82 -6.67
CA VAL A 20 -8.25 10.91 -5.95
C VAL A 20 -9.25 9.91 -6.53
N GLY A 21 -9.29 9.75 -7.85
CA GLY A 21 -10.14 8.77 -8.52
C GLY A 21 -9.80 7.34 -8.11
N GLU A 22 -8.53 6.97 -8.17
CA GLU A 22 -8.07 5.62 -7.84
C GLU A 22 -8.21 5.33 -6.34
N PHE A 23 -7.95 6.31 -5.47
CA PHE A 23 -8.21 6.20 -4.03
C PHE A 23 -9.71 6.01 -3.76
N ARG A 24 -10.58 6.78 -4.42
CA ARG A 24 -12.03 6.62 -4.30
C ARG A 24 -12.48 5.24 -4.76
N ILE A 25 -11.94 4.73 -5.87
CA ILE A 25 -12.23 3.39 -6.39
C ILE A 25 -11.76 2.30 -5.41
N LEU A 26 -10.60 2.47 -4.78
CA LEU A 26 -10.05 1.53 -3.81
C LEU A 26 -10.95 1.39 -2.58
N ILE A 27 -11.45 2.52 -2.06
CA ILE A 27 -12.36 2.55 -0.90
C ILE A 27 -13.83 2.29 -1.27
N GLN A 28 -14.18 2.33 -2.56
CA GLN A 28 -15.54 2.06 -3.03
C GLN A 28 -15.86 0.58 -2.80
N GLY A 29 -16.79 0.32 -1.88
CA GLY A 29 -17.15 -1.02 -1.40
C GLY A 29 -16.75 -1.29 0.05
N VAL A 30 -15.98 -0.41 0.68
CA VAL A 30 -15.65 -0.50 2.10
C VAL A 30 -16.83 -0.03 2.95
N SER A 31 -17.27 -0.85 3.91
CA SER A 31 -18.42 -0.54 4.76
C SER A 31 -18.11 0.62 5.72
N ARG A 32 -19.15 1.36 6.15
CA ARG A 32 -18.99 2.42 7.17
C ARG A 32 -18.45 1.87 8.50
N TRP A 33 -18.78 0.62 8.84
CA TRP A 33 -18.27 -0.08 10.01
C TRP A 33 -16.76 -0.31 9.96
N TRP A 34 -16.20 -0.55 8.77
CA TRP A 34 -14.75 -0.67 8.62
C TRP A 34 -14.03 0.62 9.02
N TRP A 35 -14.59 1.78 8.65
CA TRP A 35 -14.07 3.09 9.06
C TRP A 35 -14.25 3.36 10.56
N ALA A 36 -15.35 2.90 11.15
CA ALA A 36 -15.53 2.97 12.61
C ALA A 36 -14.46 2.16 13.35
N GLY A 37 -14.12 0.96 12.85
CA GLY A 37 -13.02 0.16 13.39
C GLY A 37 -11.66 0.82 13.23
N ALA A 38 -11.36 1.39 12.05
CA ALA A 38 -10.12 2.14 11.82
C ALA A 38 -9.99 3.37 12.72
N LEU A 39 -11.10 4.09 12.94
CA LEU A 39 -11.15 5.22 13.87
C LEU A 39 -10.91 4.75 15.31
N LEU A 40 -11.53 3.65 15.73
CA LEU A 40 -11.32 3.08 17.06
C LEU A 40 -9.86 2.70 17.30
N ILE A 41 -9.22 1.99 16.35
CA ILE A 41 -7.79 1.64 16.42
C ILE A 41 -6.92 2.90 16.53
N THR A 42 -7.25 3.94 15.77
CA THR A 42 -6.54 5.22 15.79
C THR A 42 -6.67 5.90 17.16
N VAL A 43 -7.89 6.01 17.70
CA VAL A 43 -8.15 6.64 18.99
C VAL A 43 -7.45 5.86 20.12
N LEU A 44 -7.54 4.53 20.12
CA LEU A 44 -6.82 3.69 21.09
C LEU A 44 -5.30 3.89 20.98
N GLY A 45 -4.77 3.98 19.77
CA GLY A 45 -3.35 4.30 19.52
C GLY A 45 -2.88 5.63 20.11
N LEU A 46 -3.76 6.63 20.19
CA LEU A 46 -3.41 7.92 20.76
C LEU A 46 -3.47 7.94 22.29
N VAL A 47 -4.29 7.08 22.90
CA VAL A 47 -4.48 7.01 24.36
C VAL A 47 -3.52 6.02 25.03
N MET A 48 -3.16 4.92 24.36
CA MET A 48 -2.34 3.87 24.96
C MET A 48 -0.89 4.29 25.27
N PRO A 49 -0.23 3.62 26.24
CA PRO A 49 1.21 3.74 26.45
C PRO A 49 2.01 3.38 25.20
N PHE A 50 3.15 4.05 25.00
CA PHE A 50 3.94 3.91 23.78
C PHE A 50 4.30 2.45 23.44
N GLY A 51 4.69 1.63 24.43
CA GLY A 51 4.95 0.20 24.23
C GLY A 51 3.75 -0.56 23.65
N GLY A 52 2.53 -0.26 24.13
CA GLY A 52 1.29 -0.85 23.59
C GLY A 52 0.96 -0.37 22.17
N VAL A 53 1.31 0.89 21.86
CA VAL A 53 1.14 1.42 20.50
C VAL A 53 2.00 0.64 19.49
N ILE A 54 3.26 0.38 19.84
CA ILE A 54 4.19 -0.34 18.97
C ILE A 54 3.85 -1.83 18.87
N LEU A 55 3.55 -2.49 19.99
CA LEU A 55 3.37 -3.94 20.02
C LEU A 55 1.96 -4.40 19.61
N VAL A 56 0.94 -3.56 19.79
CA VAL A 56 -0.47 -3.96 19.56
C VAL A 56 -1.09 -3.13 18.46
N ILE A 57 -1.08 -1.80 18.60
CA ILE A 57 -1.84 -0.92 17.71
C ILE A 57 -1.22 -0.91 16.30
N LEU A 58 0.11 -0.85 16.20
CA LEU A 58 0.79 -0.80 14.92
C LEU A 58 0.52 -2.08 14.09
N PRO A 59 0.72 -3.30 14.62
CA PRO A 59 0.33 -4.52 13.90
C PRO A 59 -1.15 -4.58 13.54
N LEU A 60 -2.04 -4.20 14.47
CA LEU A 60 -3.49 -4.24 14.24
C LEU A 60 -3.91 -3.27 13.13
N SER A 61 -3.32 -2.07 13.12
CA SER A 61 -3.55 -1.04 12.10
C SER A 61 -3.14 -1.47 10.70
N TRP A 62 -2.18 -2.40 10.60
CA TRP A 62 -1.66 -2.92 9.34
C TRP A 62 -2.28 -4.27 8.94
N VAL A 63 -3.01 -4.97 9.81
CA VAL A 63 -3.88 -6.10 9.37
C VAL A 63 -5.26 -5.63 8.94
N TRP A 64 -5.80 -4.60 9.57
CA TRP A 64 -7.15 -4.13 9.31
C TRP A 64 -7.47 -3.81 7.82
N PRO A 65 -6.60 -3.10 7.07
CA PRO A 65 -6.79 -2.80 5.65
C PRO A 65 -6.36 -3.92 4.68
N VAL A 66 -6.00 -5.12 5.14
CA VAL A 66 -5.49 -6.20 4.28
C VAL A 66 -6.44 -6.55 3.14
N LEU A 67 -7.74 -6.62 3.42
CA LEU A 67 -8.75 -6.91 2.40
C LEU A 67 -8.83 -5.80 1.35
N VAL A 68 -8.62 -4.54 1.75
CA VAL A 68 -8.62 -3.39 0.84
C VAL A 68 -7.36 -3.41 -0.03
N TRP A 69 -6.18 -3.65 0.55
CA TRP A 69 -4.93 -3.76 -0.20
C TRP A 69 -4.92 -4.94 -1.17
N SER A 70 -5.59 -6.05 -0.84
CA SER A 70 -5.65 -7.23 -1.71
C SER A 70 -6.32 -6.97 -3.08
N ARG A 71 -7.05 -5.85 -3.20
CA ARG A 71 -7.65 -5.37 -4.46
C ARG A 71 -6.65 -4.65 -5.37
N LEU A 72 -5.52 -4.18 -4.83
CA LEU A 72 -4.46 -3.54 -5.60
C LEU A 72 -3.88 -4.53 -6.61
N GLY A 73 -3.79 -4.13 -7.87
CA GLY A 73 -3.28 -4.94 -8.97
C GLY A 73 -4.23 -6.02 -9.50
N THR A 74 -5.32 -6.34 -8.79
CA THR A 74 -6.29 -7.38 -9.16
C THR A 74 -7.58 -6.80 -9.73
N GLN A 75 -7.97 -5.60 -9.29
CA GLN A 75 -9.21 -4.92 -9.66
C GLN A 75 -9.41 -4.78 -11.18
N ARG A 76 -8.31 -4.63 -11.95
CA ARG A 76 -8.35 -4.50 -13.42
C ARG A 76 -8.76 -5.78 -14.13
N TYR A 77 -8.40 -6.93 -13.56
CA TYR A 77 -8.73 -8.25 -14.09
C TYR A 77 -10.14 -8.67 -13.66
N GLU A 78 -10.53 -8.38 -12.42
CA GLU A 78 -11.86 -8.70 -11.90
C GLU A 78 -12.98 -7.94 -12.64
N TYR A 79 -12.76 -6.67 -13.01
CA TYR A 79 -13.72 -5.90 -13.79
C TYR A 79 -13.55 -6.01 -15.31
N GLY A 80 -12.66 -6.89 -15.81
CA GLY A 80 -12.49 -7.17 -17.24
C GLY A 80 -12.01 -6.00 -18.12
N VAL A 81 -11.61 -4.88 -17.50
CA VAL A 81 -11.22 -3.64 -18.20
C VAL A 81 -9.76 -3.61 -18.65
N ASP A 82 -8.97 -4.64 -18.33
CA ASP A 82 -7.54 -4.70 -18.63
C ASP A 82 -7.23 -4.59 -20.13
N ALA A 83 -8.09 -5.12 -21.00
CA ALA A 83 -7.95 -5.02 -22.45
C ALA A 83 -8.13 -3.57 -22.96
N ILE A 84 -9.06 -2.82 -22.38
CA ILE A 84 -9.36 -1.42 -22.76
C ILE A 84 -8.27 -0.48 -22.22
N LEU A 85 -7.79 -0.75 -21.00
CA LEU A 85 -6.80 0.09 -20.32
C LEU A 85 -5.37 -0.17 -20.82
N GLY A 86 -5.08 -1.38 -21.31
CA GLY A 86 -3.78 -1.74 -21.87
C GLY A 86 -3.43 -1.01 -23.17
N ALA A 87 -4.44 -0.59 -23.94
CA ALA A 87 -4.27 0.18 -25.18
C ALA A 87 -3.93 1.66 -24.95
N TYR A 88 -4.08 2.17 -23.73
CA TYR A 88 -3.85 3.58 -23.41
C TYR A 88 -2.38 3.84 -22.99
N PRO A 89 -1.70 4.89 -23.53
CA PRO A 89 -0.34 5.28 -23.14
C PRO A 89 -0.19 5.65 -21.65
N TRP A 90 -1.30 5.82 -20.93
CA TRP A 90 -1.35 6.30 -19.54
C TRP A 90 -1.38 5.17 -18.50
N ALA A 91 -1.27 3.90 -18.93
CA ALA A 91 -1.27 2.73 -18.06
C ALA A 91 -0.21 2.78 -16.94
N ARG A 92 0.98 3.37 -17.21
CA ARG A 92 2.03 3.55 -16.19
C ARG A 92 1.62 4.58 -15.13
N ARG A 93 1.11 5.75 -15.53
CA ARG A 93 0.69 6.80 -14.59
C ARG A 93 -0.44 6.33 -13.68
N ARG A 94 -1.35 5.52 -14.21
CA ARG A 94 -2.41 4.92 -13.41
C ARG A 94 -1.91 3.89 -12.41
N LEU A 95 -0.92 3.06 -12.79
CA LEU A 95 -0.29 2.11 -11.84
C LEU A 95 0.43 2.85 -10.70
N ILE A 96 1.09 3.98 -10.98
CA ILE A 96 1.66 4.84 -9.93
C ILE A 96 0.55 5.44 -9.06
N ALA A 97 -0.56 5.89 -9.64
CA ALA A 97 -1.68 6.44 -8.87
C ALA A 97 -2.35 5.38 -7.98
N GLU A 98 -2.48 4.14 -8.44
CA GLU A 98 -3.01 3.01 -7.68
C GLU A 98 -2.09 2.62 -6.53
N TRP A 99 -0.78 2.53 -6.80
CA TRP A 99 0.24 2.34 -5.78
C TRP A 99 0.18 3.46 -4.73
N ALA A 100 0.14 4.73 -5.17
CA ALA A 100 0.10 5.89 -4.29
C ALA A 100 -1.18 5.94 -3.45
N ALA A 101 -2.33 5.53 -4.01
CA ALA A 101 -3.57 5.39 -3.25
C ALA A 101 -3.44 4.32 -2.15
N GLY A 102 -2.77 3.19 -2.44
CA GLY A 102 -2.42 2.18 -1.44
C GLY A 102 -1.52 2.73 -0.34
N VAL A 103 -0.46 3.46 -0.69
CA VAL A 103 0.45 4.12 0.26
C VAL A 103 -0.28 5.12 1.15
N VAL A 104 -1.14 5.96 0.56
CA VAL A 104 -1.97 6.92 1.32
C VAL A 104 -2.89 6.18 2.29
N LEU A 105 -3.54 5.10 1.86
CA LEU A 105 -4.39 4.32 2.74
C LEU A 105 -3.59 3.73 3.91
N THR A 106 -2.43 3.15 3.66
CA THR A 106 -1.55 2.59 4.70
C THR A 106 -1.06 3.66 5.67
N ALA A 107 -0.71 4.84 5.16
CA ALA A 107 -0.32 5.97 5.97
C ALA A 107 -1.48 6.45 6.87
N LEU A 108 -2.71 6.50 6.33
CA LEU A 108 -3.91 6.89 7.08
C LEU A 108 -4.26 5.88 8.18
N THR A 109 -4.23 4.58 7.88
CA THR A 109 -4.55 3.56 8.89
C THR A 109 -3.46 3.45 9.95
N GLY A 110 -2.20 3.68 9.59
CA GLY A 110 -1.05 3.67 10.49
C GLY A 110 -0.73 5.02 11.14
N ILE A 111 -1.61 6.03 11.05
CA ILE A 111 -1.27 7.40 11.43
C ILE A 111 -1.05 7.58 12.93
N ALA A 112 -1.82 6.90 13.78
CA ALA A 112 -1.69 7.02 15.23
C ALA A 112 -0.29 6.57 15.73
N PRO A 113 0.22 5.38 15.35
CA PRO A 113 1.60 5.01 15.65
C PRO A 113 2.65 6.02 15.15
N ALA A 114 2.50 6.55 13.92
CA ALA A 114 3.44 7.53 13.36
C ALA A 114 3.48 8.82 14.17
N VAL A 115 2.32 9.36 14.55
CA VAL A 115 2.20 10.56 15.40
C VAL A 115 2.84 10.31 16.76
N ARG A 116 2.64 9.13 17.35
CA ARG A 116 3.23 8.76 18.64
C ARG A 116 4.76 8.62 18.56
N MET A 117 5.29 8.03 17.50
CA MET A 117 6.74 7.97 17.25
C MET A 117 7.35 9.36 17.07
N LEU A 118 6.67 10.26 16.35
CA LEU A 118 7.08 11.65 16.19
C LEU A 118 7.10 12.40 17.54
N ALA A 119 6.08 12.19 18.38
CA ALA A 119 5.99 12.83 19.70
C ALA A 119 7.13 12.42 20.65
N VAL A 120 7.65 11.20 20.51
CA VAL A 120 8.77 10.67 21.31
C VAL A 120 10.12 10.80 20.57
N ALA A 121 10.13 11.44 19.39
CA ALA A 121 11.30 11.59 18.52
C ALA A 121 11.99 10.25 18.14
N ASP A 122 11.22 9.17 18.04
CA ASP A 122 11.69 7.84 17.65
C ASP A 122 11.91 7.76 16.13
N ARG A 123 13.05 8.31 15.70
CA ARG A 123 13.48 8.30 14.29
C ARG A 123 13.60 6.89 13.70
N PRO A 124 14.23 5.89 14.37
CA PRO A 124 14.38 4.59 13.75
C PRO A 124 13.04 3.84 13.65
N GLY A 125 12.14 3.98 14.63
CA GLY A 125 10.77 3.47 14.52
C GLY A 125 9.99 4.12 13.37
N LEU A 126 10.12 5.44 13.19
CA LEU A 126 9.49 6.15 12.07
C LEU A 126 10.05 5.70 10.71
N ALA A 127 11.36 5.44 10.63
CA ALA A 127 11.98 4.92 9.41
C ALA A 127 11.42 3.53 9.05
N ALA A 128 11.27 2.64 10.03
CA ALA A 128 10.63 1.34 9.85
C ALA A 128 9.15 1.51 9.42
N TRP A 129 8.43 2.45 10.03
CA TRP A 129 7.06 2.76 9.66
C TRP A 129 6.94 3.21 8.19
N VAL A 130 7.82 4.11 7.74
CA VAL A 130 7.85 4.58 6.33
C VAL A 130 8.18 3.44 5.39
N ALA A 131 9.17 2.61 5.73
CA ALA A 131 9.53 1.45 4.93
C ALA A 131 8.36 0.47 4.79
N GLY A 132 7.67 0.16 5.88
CA GLY A 132 6.46 -0.65 5.87
C GLY A 132 5.32 -0.03 5.05
N ALA A 133 5.08 1.27 5.20
CA ALA A 133 4.04 1.98 4.45
C ALA A 133 4.25 1.96 2.92
N LEU A 134 5.49 1.84 2.47
CA LEU A 134 5.84 1.65 1.05
C LEU A 134 5.86 0.18 0.66
N PHE A 135 6.35 -0.69 1.53
CA PHE A 135 6.51 -2.12 1.26
C PHE A 135 5.16 -2.82 1.06
N ILE A 136 4.19 -2.58 1.94
CA ILE A 136 2.92 -3.31 1.92
C ILE A 136 2.14 -3.09 0.61
N PRO A 137 1.91 -1.84 0.15
CA PRO A 137 1.23 -1.61 -1.13
C PRO A 137 2.03 -2.11 -2.33
N SER A 138 3.37 -2.08 -2.26
CA SER A 138 4.25 -2.60 -3.31
C SER A 138 4.13 -4.12 -3.45
N LEU A 139 4.08 -4.83 -2.32
CA LEU A 139 3.86 -6.28 -2.28
C LEU A 139 2.47 -6.64 -2.78
N ALA A 140 1.44 -5.93 -2.34
CA ALA A 140 0.07 -6.12 -2.80
C ALA A 140 -0.05 -5.97 -4.31
N LEU A 141 0.52 -4.89 -4.85
CA LEU A 141 0.47 -4.61 -6.27
C LEU A 141 1.28 -5.63 -7.09
N ALA A 142 2.47 -6.03 -6.62
CA ALA A 142 3.27 -7.08 -7.26
C ALA A 142 2.53 -8.41 -7.32
N LEU A 143 2.05 -8.90 -6.18
CA LEU A 143 1.32 -10.17 -6.13
C LEU A 143 0.02 -10.11 -6.93
N GLY A 144 -0.70 -8.99 -6.88
CA GLY A 144 -1.92 -8.78 -7.65
C GLY A 144 -1.67 -8.81 -9.16
N VAL A 145 -0.65 -8.11 -9.66
CA VAL A 145 -0.30 -8.07 -11.09
C VAL A 145 0.22 -9.43 -11.59
N LEU A 146 1.05 -10.11 -10.80
CA LEU A 146 1.63 -11.40 -11.18
C LEU A 146 0.57 -12.50 -11.18
N SER A 147 -0.16 -12.66 -10.08
CA SER A 147 -1.09 -13.78 -9.84
C SER A 147 -2.51 -13.55 -10.37
N ARG A 148 -2.91 -12.29 -10.59
CA ARG A 148 -4.28 -11.90 -10.97
C ARG A 148 -5.35 -12.35 -9.96
N THR A 149 -4.97 -12.62 -8.71
CA THR A 149 -5.89 -12.99 -7.63
C THR A 149 -5.55 -12.25 -6.34
N HIS A 150 -6.58 -11.86 -5.60
CA HIS A 150 -6.42 -11.19 -4.30
C HIS A 150 -5.97 -12.16 -3.19
N ARG A 151 -6.18 -13.47 -3.38
CA ARG A 151 -5.91 -14.51 -2.36
C ARG A 151 -4.43 -14.67 -2.04
N LEU A 152 -3.56 -14.51 -3.04
CA LEU A 152 -2.12 -14.70 -2.85
C LEU A 152 -1.54 -13.66 -1.89
N PHE A 153 -1.94 -12.39 -2.05
CA PHE A 153 -1.54 -11.33 -1.13
C PHE A 153 -2.10 -11.59 0.27
N GLN A 154 -3.38 -11.95 0.41
CA GLN A 154 -3.98 -12.24 1.71
C GLN A 154 -3.22 -13.34 2.46
N ALA A 155 -2.91 -14.45 1.78
CA ALA A 155 -2.18 -15.56 2.40
C ALA A 155 -0.74 -15.17 2.78
N ILE A 156 0.03 -14.62 1.83
CA ILE A 156 1.45 -14.28 2.06
C ILE A 156 1.56 -13.17 3.11
N PHE A 157 0.75 -12.12 3.00
CA PHE A 157 0.83 -10.99 3.91
C PHE A 157 0.42 -11.37 5.32
N VAL A 158 -0.67 -12.12 5.51
CA VAL A 158 -1.09 -12.55 6.85
C VAL A 158 -0.07 -13.49 7.48
N MET A 159 0.52 -14.41 6.70
CA MET A 159 1.60 -15.28 7.19
C MET A 159 2.83 -14.48 7.62
N TRP A 160 3.27 -13.51 6.79
CA TRP A 160 4.41 -12.65 7.09
C TRP A 160 4.14 -11.76 8.31
N TRP A 161 2.98 -11.11 8.35
CA TRP A 161 2.54 -10.30 9.48
C TRP A 161 2.51 -11.11 10.77
N TYR A 162 1.95 -12.32 10.73
CA TYR A 162 1.88 -13.20 11.90
C TYR A 162 3.29 -13.55 12.40
N ALA A 163 4.22 -13.87 11.50
CA ALA A 163 5.61 -14.12 11.86
C ALA A 163 6.27 -12.90 12.53
N ALA A 164 6.07 -11.69 11.99
CA ALA A 164 6.59 -10.46 12.56
C ALA A 164 6.05 -10.19 13.97
N VAL A 165 4.75 -10.38 14.19
CA VAL A 165 4.10 -10.19 15.51
C VAL A 165 4.55 -11.24 16.53
N ASN A 166 4.85 -12.47 16.08
CA ASN A 166 5.36 -13.53 16.96
C ASN A 166 6.85 -13.35 17.32
N GLY A 167 7.47 -12.21 16.96
CA GLY A 167 8.83 -11.89 17.36
C GLY A 167 9.91 -12.50 16.46
N ILE A 168 9.56 -12.96 15.25
CA ILE A 168 10.57 -13.33 14.25
C ILE A 168 11.21 -12.05 13.72
N VAL A 169 12.32 -11.65 14.36
CA VAL A 169 13.04 -10.40 14.12
C VAL A 169 13.35 -10.20 12.64
N PHE A 170 13.76 -11.26 11.91
CA PHE A 170 14.09 -11.20 10.49
C PHE A 170 12.92 -10.75 9.59
N LEU A 171 11.68 -11.02 10.00
CA LEU A 171 10.48 -10.68 9.24
C LEU A 171 9.79 -9.41 9.77
N ASP A 172 10.37 -8.76 10.78
CA ASP A 172 9.86 -7.53 11.35
C ASP A 172 10.15 -6.32 10.45
N PHE A 173 9.23 -6.09 9.51
CA PHE A 173 9.21 -4.89 8.67
C PHE A 173 8.59 -3.68 9.38
N MET A 174 8.03 -3.88 10.57
CA MET A 174 7.26 -2.90 11.33
C MET A 174 8.11 -2.15 12.35
N GLY A 175 9.23 -2.74 12.77
CA GLY A 175 10.08 -2.24 13.84
C GLY A 175 9.47 -2.43 15.23
N THR A 176 8.68 -3.50 15.40
CA THR A 176 8.06 -3.85 16.69
C THR A 176 9.04 -4.53 17.65
N ALA A 177 9.97 -5.33 17.13
CA ALA A 177 11.05 -5.92 17.89
C ALA A 177 12.06 -4.84 18.23
N ARG A 178 12.28 -4.56 19.51
CA ARG A 178 13.20 -3.51 19.97
C ARG A 178 14.24 -4.05 20.94
N SER A 179 15.47 -3.59 20.78
CA SER A 179 16.61 -3.83 21.67
C SER A 179 17.25 -2.49 22.01
N GLY A 180 17.33 -2.12 23.30
CA GLY A 180 17.92 -0.83 23.69
C GLY A 180 17.13 0.41 23.24
N GLY A 181 15.84 0.25 22.90
CA GLY A 181 14.97 1.32 22.40
C GLY A 181 14.94 1.46 20.88
N GLU A 182 15.87 0.83 20.17
CA GLU A 182 15.92 0.81 18.70
C GLU A 182 15.31 -0.46 18.11
N PRO A 183 14.77 -0.42 16.88
CA PRO A 183 14.34 -1.60 16.14
C PRO A 183 15.48 -2.61 16.00
N ALA A 184 15.28 -3.82 16.50
CA ALA A 184 16.21 -4.95 16.40
C ALA A 184 16.10 -5.69 15.05
N GLY A 185 15.05 -5.39 14.27
CA GLY A 185 14.78 -5.96 12.95
C GLY A 185 15.77 -5.54 11.87
N PRO A 186 15.62 -6.10 10.65
CA PRO A 186 16.38 -5.69 9.48
C PRO A 186 16.29 -4.18 9.24
N SER A 187 17.32 -3.60 8.62
CA SER A 187 17.34 -2.17 8.37
C SER A 187 16.12 -1.74 7.54
N PRO A 188 15.47 -0.61 7.87
CA PRO A 188 14.33 -0.09 7.10
C PRO A 188 14.64 0.09 5.60
N LEU A 189 15.92 0.31 5.28
CA LEU A 189 16.41 0.43 3.91
C LEU A 189 16.23 -0.86 3.10
N LEU A 190 16.31 -2.04 3.71
CA LEU A 190 16.07 -3.31 3.03
C LEU A 190 14.63 -3.42 2.54
N PHE A 191 13.66 -3.08 3.40
CA PHE A 191 12.25 -3.09 3.04
C PHE A 191 11.89 -1.97 2.06
N GLY A 192 12.51 -0.79 2.21
CA GLY A 192 12.40 0.29 1.23
C GLY A 192 12.94 -0.12 -0.15
N GLY A 193 14.12 -0.76 -0.20
CA GLY A 193 14.72 -1.29 -1.41
C GLY A 193 13.87 -2.39 -2.04
N ALA A 194 13.35 -3.32 -1.24
CA ALA A 194 12.44 -4.36 -1.69
C ALA A 194 11.14 -3.76 -2.27
N ALA A 195 10.59 -2.71 -1.66
CA ALA A 195 9.42 -1.99 -2.18
C ALA A 195 9.70 -1.43 -3.60
N VAL A 196 10.85 -0.77 -3.78
CA VAL A 196 11.27 -0.25 -5.10
C VAL A 196 11.41 -1.38 -6.11
N ILE A 197 12.05 -2.49 -5.75
CA ILE A 197 12.21 -3.67 -6.64
C ILE A 197 10.85 -4.23 -7.05
N LEU A 198 9.91 -4.39 -6.11
CA LEU A 198 8.57 -4.88 -6.38
C LEU A 198 7.79 -3.96 -7.34
N VAL A 199 7.90 -2.65 -7.13
CA VAL A 199 7.30 -1.66 -8.04
C VAL A 199 7.94 -1.75 -9.43
N VAL A 200 9.26 -1.81 -9.53
CA VAL A 200 9.95 -1.98 -10.82
C VAL A 200 9.52 -3.27 -11.52
N LEU A 201 9.44 -4.38 -10.79
CA LEU A 201 8.98 -5.67 -11.31
C LEU A 201 7.57 -5.56 -11.91
N THR A 202 6.66 -4.87 -11.24
CA THR A 202 5.29 -4.67 -11.77
C THR A 202 5.27 -3.92 -13.08
N PHE A 203 6.14 -2.91 -13.24
CA PHE A 203 6.29 -2.19 -14.51
C PHE A 203 6.86 -3.08 -15.61
N VAL A 204 7.90 -3.86 -15.30
CA VAL A 204 8.56 -4.77 -16.26
C VAL A 204 7.59 -5.83 -16.76
N VAL A 205 6.89 -6.52 -15.85
CA VAL A 205 5.87 -7.52 -16.21
C VAL A 205 4.75 -6.90 -17.04
N GLY A 206 4.32 -5.68 -16.68
CA GLY A 206 3.35 -4.92 -17.44
C GLY A 206 3.82 -4.55 -18.85
N SER A 207 5.11 -4.26 -19.06
CA SER A 207 5.67 -4.02 -20.40
C SER A 207 5.79 -5.30 -21.24
N LEU A 208 6.29 -6.39 -20.66
CA LEU A 208 6.47 -7.66 -21.38
C LEU A 208 5.13 -8.20 -21.90
N ARG A 209 4.08 -8.11 -21.08
CA ARG A 209 2.72 -8.54 -21.47
C ARG A 209 2.09 -7.69 -22.57
N ARG A 210 2.49 -6.41 -22.71
CA ARG A 210 2.04 -5.56 -23.83
C ARG A 210 2.74 -5.92 -25.13
N ASN A 211 4.05 -6.12 -25.07
CA ASN A 211 4.86 -6.46 -26.24
C ASN A 211 4.56 -7.87 -26.79
N ALA A 212 4.09 -8.80 -25.94
CA ALA A 212 3.66 -10.13 -26.40
C ALA A 212 2.27 -10.15 -27.07
N ARG A 213 1.53 -9.03 -27.05
CA ARG A 213 0.19 -8.90 -27.66
C ARG A 213 0.19 -8.09 -28.96
N THR A 214 1.34 -7.54 -29.35
CA THR A 214 1.59 -6.85 -30.63
C THR A 214 2.30 -7.80 -31.57
#